data_AF-A0A961KCQ7-F1
#
_entry.id   AF-A0A961KCQ7-F1
#
_cell.length_a   1.000
_cell.length_b   1.000
_cell.length_c   1.000
_cell.angle_alpha   90.00
_cell.angle_beta   90.00
_cell.angle_gamma   90.00
#
_symmetry.space_group_name_H-M   'P 1'
#
loop_
_entity.id
_entity.type
_entity.pdbx_description
1 polymer ?
#
loop_
_entity_poly.entity_id
_entity_poly.type
_entity_poly.pdbx_seq_one_letter_code
_entity_poly.pdbx_strand_id
1 'polypeptide(L)'
;MQTLLEFADNRLLVDLCGEYDRNLVKLETELGVQILHRGNQLRIMGESEARARAAETLKSLYARLSDGKPVETGDVDGALRLSQGDEGERQLEMFRTGQVEIRTRKKIVAPRTKAQQDYARSLFDKELNFGIGPAGTGKTYIAVAAAVHFFAEGHVDRIILSRPAV
;
A
#
# COMPACT_ATOMS: atom_id res chain seq x y z
N MET A 1 -4.06 17.58 22.00
CA MET A 1 -3.05 18.18 21.10
C MET A 1 -3.44 17.88 19.65
N GLN A 2 -2.99 18.69 18.69
CA GLN A 2 -3.33 18.52 17.27
C GLN A 2 -2.08 18.52 16.38
N THR A 3 -2.14 17.80 15.26
CA THR A 3 -1.15 17.84 14.18
C THR A 3 -1.81 18.46 12.95
N LEU A 4 -1.18 19.47 12.34
CA LEU A 4 -1.66 20.11 11.12
C LEU A 4 -0.85 19.59 9.93
N LEU A 5 -1.54 19.12 8.89
CA LEU A 5 -0.96 18.82 7.59
C LEU A 5 -1.50 19.81 6.57
N GLU A 6 -0.62 20.27 5.69
CA GLU A 6 -0.96 21.14 4.58
C GLU A 6 -0.51 20.50 3.27
N PHE A 7 -1.39 20.53 2.28
CA PHE A 7 -1.18 19.92 0.96
C PHE A 7 -1.19 21.01 -0.11
N ALA A 8 -0.31 20.89 -1.09
CA ALA A 8 -0.14 21.93 -2.12
C ALA A 8 -1.19 21.83 -3.24
N ASP A 9 -1.52 20.60 -3.64
CA ASP A 9 -2.51 20.32 -4.68
C ASP A 9 -3.83 19.82 -4.08
N ASN A 10 -4.87 20.65 -4.21
CA ASN A 10 -6.22 20.36 -3.74
C ASN A 10 -6.90 19.21 -4.52
N ARG A 11 -6.51 18.96 -5.78
CA ARG A 11 -7.06 17.86 -6.57
C ARG A 11 -6.63 16.52 -5.99
N LEU A 12 -5.34 16.41 -5.68
CA LEU A 12 -4.79 15.23 -5.00
C LEU A 12 -5.34 15.09 -3.58
N LEU A 13 -5.63 16.20 -2.90
CA LEU A 13 -6.28 16.15 -1.58
C LEU A 13 -7.69 15.55 -1.65
N VAL A 14 -8.49 15.90 -2.66
CA VAL A 14 -9.81 15.28 -2.89
C VAL A 14 -9.68 13.77 -3.09
N ASP A 15 -8.72 13.33 -3.92
CA ASP A 15 -8.46 11.91 -4.14
C ASP A 15 -7.95 11.20 -2.87
N LEU A 16 -7.16 11.89 -2.05
CA LEU A 16 -6.66 11.40 -0.77
C LEU A 16 -7.79 11.17 0.24
N CYS A 17 -8.72 12.12 0.36
CA CYS A 17 -9.91 12.01 1.20
C CYS A 17 -10.81 10.85 0.75
N GLY A 18 -10.88 10.62 -0.56
CA GLY A 18 -11.75 9.63 -1.17
C GLY A 18 -13.20 10.07 -1.20
N GLU A 19 -14.03 9.30 -1.90
CA GLU A 19 -15.45 9.59 -2.04
C GLU A 19 -16.13 9.65 -0.66
N TYR A 20 -16.84 10.75 -0.38
CA TYR A 20 -17.47 11.04 0.92
C TYR A 20 -16.51 10.93 2.12
N ASP A 21 -15.24 11.33 1.95
CA ASP A 21 -14.19 11.26 2.98
C ASP A 21 -13.93 9.84 3.51
N ARG A 22 -14.29 8.79 2.75
CA ARG A 22 -14.21 7.39 3.20
C ARG A 22 -12.82 6.99 3.70
N ASN A 23 -11.75 7.54 3.11
CA ASN A 23 -10.39 7.20 3.52
C ASN A 23 -10.08 7.84 4.88
N LEU A 24 -10.56 9.07 5.14
CA LEU A 24 -10.40 9.73 6.43
C LEU A 24 -11.15 8.97 7.52
N VAL A 25 -12.44 8.63 7.29
CA VAL A 25 -13.26 7.87 8.23
C VAL A 25 -12.62 6.53 8.61
N LYS A 26 -11.98 5.88 7.62
CA LYS A 26 -11.24 4.63 7.86
C LYS A 26 -10.03 4.84 8.76
N LEU A 27 -9.23 5.88 8.52
CA LEU A 27 -8.10 6.23 9.38
C LEU A 27 -8.57 6.58 10.80
N GLU A 28 -9.67 7.32 10.94
CA GLU A 28 -10.27 7.67 12.23
C GLU A 28 -10.67 6.42 13.01
N THR A 29 -11.33 5.46 12.34
CA THR A 29 -11.81 4.21 12.95
C THR A 29 -10.66 3.30 13.38
N GLU A 30 -9.64 3.13 12.53
CA GLU A 30 -8.52 2.21 12.78
C GLU A 30 -7.49 2.75 13.78
N LEU A 31 -7.30 4.08 13.82
CA LEU A 31 -6.28 4.71 14.67
C LEU A 31 -6.86 5.40 15.91
N GLY A 32 -8.19 5.53 16.02
CA GLY A 32 -8.84 6.25 17.12
C GLY A 32 -8.53 7.75 17.13
N VAL A 33 -8.37 8.35 15.94
CA VAL A 33 -8.12 9.79 15.77
C VAL A 33 -9.37 10.49 15.22
N GLN A 34 -9.39 11.81 15.31
CA GLN A 34 -10.36 12.65 14.62
C GLN A 34 -9.64 13.54 13.60
N ILE A 35 -10.14 13.59 12.36
CA ILE A 35 -9.54 14.31 11.24
C ILE A 35 -10.54 15.36 10.74
N LEU A 36 -10.16 16.64 10.79
CA LEU A 36 -10.94 17.74 10.25
C LEU A 36 -10.32 18.24 8.95
N HIS A 37 -11.12 18.24 7.88
CA HIS A 37 -10.74 18.78 6.58
C HIS A 37 -11.19 20.25 6.46
N ARG A 38 -10.23 21.16 6.20
CA ARG A 38 -10.51 22.58 5.92
C ARG A 38 -9.60 23.13 4.83
N GLY A 39 -10.16 23.41 3.66
CA GLY A 39 -9.39 23.92 2.52
C GLY A 39 -8.31 22.93 2.10
N ASN A 40 -7.05 23.36 2.10
CA ASN A 40 -5.90 22.51 1.78
C ASN A 40 -5.24 21.88 3.02
N GLN A 41 -5.91 21.93 4.18
CA GLN A 41 -5.37 21.48 5.46
C GLN A 41 -6.19 20.34 6.08
N LEU A 42 -5.47 19.36 6.64
CA LEU A 42 -6.04 18.31 7.49
C LEU A 42 -5.54 18.51 8.93
N ARG A 43 -6.47 18.61 9.89
CA ARG A 43 -6.15 18.66 11.32
C ARG A 43 -6.44 17.32 11.97
N ILE A 44 -5.42 16.72 12.56
CA ILE A 44 -5.49 15.42 13.20
C ILE A 44 -5.45 15.61 14.72
N MET A 45 -6.46 15.10 15.41
CA MET A 45 -6.63 15.19 16.86
C MET A 45 -6.67 13.77 17.45
N GLY A 46 -6.10 13.59 18.64
CA GLY A 46 -5.99 12.30 19.30
C GLY A 46 -4.71 12.17 20.11
N GLU A 47 -4.40 10.94 20.53
CA GLU A 47 -3.15 10.62 21.23
C GLU A 47 -1.92 10.86 20.35
N SER A 48 -0.76 11.10 20.97
CA SER A 48 0.45 11.49 20.24
C SER A 48 0.87 10.46 19.18
N GLU A 49 0.88 9.19 19.55
CA GLU A 49 1.28 8.09 18.66
C GLU A 49 0.26 7.88 17.54
N ALA A 50 -1.02 7.86 17.87
CA ALA A 50 -2.10 7.74 16.89
C ALA A 50 -2.08 8.89 15.85
N ARG A 51 -1.87 10.14 16.31
CA ARG A 51 -1.72 11.30 15.42
C ARG A 51 -0.49 11.19 14.51
N ALA A 52 0.64 10.72 15.04
CA ALA A 52 1.85 10.53 14.25
C ALA A 52 1.63 9.49 13.15
N ARG A 53 1.01 8.35 13.48
CA ARG A 53 0.68 7.29 12.52
C ARG A 53 -0.30 7.75 11.44
N ALA A 54 -1.35 8.48 11.82
CA ALA A 54 -2.30 9.04 10.86
C ALA A 54 -1.60 10.04 9.92
N ALA A 55 -0.72 10.87 10.46
CA ALA A 55 0.03 11.84 9.66
C ALA A 55 1.00 11.18 8.67
N GLU A 56 1.71 10.13 9.11
CA GLU A 56 2.61 9.33 8.26
C GLU A 56 1.83 8.65 7.13
N THR A 57 0.69 8.03 7.45
CA THR A 57 -0.20 7.36 6.49
C THR A 57 -0.70 8.35 5.43
N LEU A 58 -1.21 9.51 5.83
CA LEU A 58 -1.72 10.53 4.92
C LEU A 58 -0.62 11.09 4.00
N LYS A 59 0.58 11.33 4.53
CA LYS A 59 1.73 11.79 3.72
C LYS A 59 2.16 10.75 2.68
N SER A 60 2.22 9.47 3.07
CA SER A 60 2.59 8.37 2.17
C SER A 60 1.58 8.23 1.02
N LEU A 61 0.28 8.28 1.34
CA LEU A 61 -0.79 8.24 0.33
C LEU A 61 -0.77 9.47 -0.59
N TYR A 62 -0.49 10.65 -0.05
CA TYR A 62 -0.36 11.87 -0.86
C TYR A 62 0.85 11.84 -1.80
N ALA A 63 1.99 11.32 -1.34
CA ALA A 63 3.18 11.14 -2.17
C ALA A 63 2.90 10.20 -3.35
N ARG A 64 2.15 9.11 -3.10
CA ARG A 64 1.70 8.19 -4.15
C ARG A 64 0.83 8.88 -5.21
N LEU A 65 -0.12 9.70 -4.78
CA LEU A 65 -0.97 10.49 -5.69
C LEU A 65 -0.14 11.49 -6.50
N SER A 66 0.85 12.12 -5.86
CA SER A 66 1.78 13.05 -6.51
C SER A 66 2.64 12.38 -7.59
N ASP A 67 2.91 11.08 -7.44
CA ASP A 67 3.58 10.25 -8.45
C ASP A 67 2.62 9.74 -9.56
N GLY A 68 1.37 10.25 -9.61
CA GLY A 68 0.36 9.87 -10.61
C GLY A 68 -0.25 8.48 -10.40
N LYS A 69 -0.04 7.87 -9.23
CA LYS A 69 -0.58 6.55 -8.91
C LYS A 69 -1.88 6.70 -8.11
N PRO A 70 -3.00 6.09 -8.55
CA PRO A 70 -4.26 6.21 -7.83
C PRO A 70 -4.19 5.54 -6.46
N VAL A 71 -5.03 6.03 -5.53
CA VAL A 71 -5.25 5.46 -4.20
C VAL A 71 -6.54 4.64 -4.21
N GLU A 72 -6.40 3.33 -4.10
CA GLU A 72 -7.51 2.40 -3.91
C GLU A 72 -7.65 2.01 -2.43
N THR A 73 -8.80 1.44 -2.06
CA THR A 73 -9.09 1.00 -0.68
C THR A 73 -7.99 0.13 -0.09
N GLY A 74 -7.42 -0.77 -0.89
CA GLY A 74 -6.34 -1.64 -0.45
C GLY A 74 -5.02 -0.90 -0.20
N ASP A 75 -4.77 0.24 -0.86
CA ASP A 75 -3.57 1.06 -0.62
C ASP A 75 -3.64 1.69 0.77
N VAL A 76 -4.84 2.15 1.18
CA VAL A 76 -5.11 2.67 2.53
C VAL A 76 -4.85 1.61 3.60
N ASP A 77 -5.33 0.38 3.39
CA ASP A 77 -5.07 -0.76 4.29
C ASP A 77 -3.58 -1.11 4.42
N GLY A 78 -2.83 -0.94 3.33
CA GLY A 78 -1.39 -1.18 3.32
C GLY A 78 -0.64 -0.11 4.12
N ALA A 79 -0.96 1.15 3.87
CA ALA A 79 -0.35 2.29 4.54
C ALA A 79 -0.62 2.29 6.06
N LEU A 80 -1.84 1.96 6.48
CA LEU A 80 -2.19 1.81 7.89
C LEU A 80 -1.35 0.75 8.60
N ARG A 81 -1.13 -0.41 7.97
CA ARG A 81 -0.32 -1.49 8.53
C ARG A 81 1.17 -1.12 8.62
N LEU A 82 1.72 -0.47 7.60
CA LEU A 82 3.10 0.03 7.62
C LEU A 82 3.32 1.02 8.78
N SER A 83 2.32 1.85 9.09
CA SER A 83 2.40 2.81 10.19
C SER A 83 2.36 2.16 11.58
N GLN A 84 1.97 0.88 11.72
CA GLN A 84 1.93 0.18 13.01
C GLN A 84 3.31 -0.21 13.56
N GLY A 85 4.39 -0.02 12.80
CA GLY A 85 5.74 -0.16 13.35
C GLY A 85 6.18 -1.61 13.58
N ASP A 86 6.04 -2.48 12.58
CA ASP A 86 7.03 -3.54 12.44
C ASP A 86 8.37 -2.85 12.14
N GLU A 87 9.18 -2.63 13.18
CA GLU A 87 10.44 -1.87 13.18
C GLU A 87 11.47 -2.34 12.13
N GLY A 88 11.25 -3.49 11.48
CA GLY A 88 12.08 -4.00 10.39
C GLY A 88 11.92 -3.29 9.04
N GLU A 89 10.86 -2.51 8.81
CA GLU A 89 10.56 -1.96 7.47
C GLU A 89 10.86 -0.46 7.29
N ARG A 90 11.18 0.27 8.37
CA ARG A 90 11.26 1.75 8.40
C ARG A 90 12.49 2.40 7.75
N GLN A 91 13.40 1.64 7.11
CA GLN A 91 14.69 2.19 6.65
C GLN A 91 14.96 2.11 5.13
N LEU A 92 13.97 2.09 4.24
CA LEU A 92 14.28 2.00 2.79
C LEU A 92 13.43 2.87 1.84
N GLU A 93 12.95 4.02 2.31
CA GLU A 93 12.25 5.01 1.46
C GLU A 93 13.18 5.86 0.54
N MET A 94 14.35 5.34 0.18
CA MET A 94 15.30 6.04 -0.71
C MET A 94 15.97 5.10 -1.72
N PHE A 95 15.23 4.43 -2.60
CA PHE A 95 15.75 4.06 -3.93
C PHE A 95 14.63 3.96 -4.96
N ARG A 96 14.34 5.10 -5.60
CA ARG A 96 13.63 5.16 -6.89
C ARG A 96 14.57 4.66 -7.99
N THR A 97 14.64 3.35 -8.21
CA THR A 97 15.06 2.70 -9.47
C THR A 97 14.76 1.20 -9.37
N GLY A 98 13.87 0.67 -10.22
CA GLY A 98 13.61 -0.78 -10.33
C GLY A 98 12.40 -1.32 -9.55
N GLN A 99 11.28 -0.57 -9.55
CA GLN A 99 10.00 -1.13 -9.07
C GLN A 99 9.56 -2.28 -9.99
N VAL A 100 9.37 -3.47 -9.42
CA VAL A 100 8.78 -4.61 -10.13
C VAL A 100 7.30 -4.33 -10.27
N GLU A 101 6.86 -3.95 -11.46
CA GLU A 101 5.44 -3.85 -11.81
C GLU A 101 5.01 -5.14 -12.50
N ILE A 102 4.05 -5.84 -11.92
CA ILE A 102 3.50 -7.05 -12.51
C ILE A 102 2.26 -6.66 -13.31
N ARG A 103 2.40 -6.63 -14.63
CA ARG A 103 1.29 -6.33 -15.54
C ARG A 103 0.47 -7.58 -15.81
N THR A 104 -0.81 -7.51 -15.46
CA THR A 104 -1.82 -8.50 -15.87
C THR A 104 -2.77 -7.87 -16.88
N ARG A 105 -3.53 -8.68 -17.63
CA ARG A 105 -4.48 -8.19 -18.66
C ARG A 105 -5.48 -7.13 -18.15
N LYS A 106 -5.81 -7.13 -16.86
CA LYS A 106 -6.83 -6.24 -16.28
C LYS A 106 -6.28 -5.20 -15.31
N LYS A 107 -5.09 -5.43 -14.72
CA LYS A 107 -4.59 -4.60 -13.62
C LYS A 107 -3.07 -4.67 -13.51
N ILE A 108 -2.47 -3.55 -13.12
CA ILE A 108 -1.07 -3.48 -12.70
C ILE A 108 -1.02 -3.78 -11.20
N VAL A 109 -0.25 -4.80 -10.84
CA VAL A 109 0.02 -5.16 -9.44
C VAL A 109 1.42 -4.69 -9.10
N ALA A 110 1.52 -3.75 -8.16
CA ALA A 110 2.79 -3.20 -7.70
C ALA A 110 2.99 -3.50 -6.20
N PRO A 111 4.14 -4.04 -5.80
CA PRO A 111 4.55 -4.12 -4.41
C PRO A 111 4.51 -2.77 -3.71
N ARG A 112 4.03 -2.76 -2.47
CA ARG A 112 3.87 -1.56 -1.64
C ARG A 112 4.91 -1.44 -0.54
N THR A 113 5.47 -2.56 -0.08
CA THR A 113 6.54 -2.59 0.92
C THR A 113 7.83 -3.10 0.29
N LYS A 114 8.98 -2.86 0.94
CA LYS A 114 10.25 -3.43 0.51
C LYS A 114 10.20 -4.96 0.51
N ALA A 115 9.66 -5.57 1.57
CA ALA A 115 9.54 -7.03 1.64
C ALA A 115 8.71 -7.59 0.47
N GLN A 116 7.65 -6.88 0.06
CA GLN A 116 6.88 -7.23 -1.13
C GLN A 116 7.69 -7.04 -2.42
N GLN A 117 8.55 -6.03 -2.52
CA GLN A 117 9.42 -5.81 -3.69
C GLN A 117 10.46 -6.93 -3.80
N ASP A 118 11.10 -7.28 -2.69
CA ASP A 118 12.10 -8.35 -2.62
C ASP A 118 11.44 -9.71 -2.97
N TYR A 119 10.24 -9.96 -2.43
CA TYR A 119 9.45 -11.13 -2.78
C TYR A 119 9.03 -11.14 -4.26
N ALA A 120 8.62 -10.00 -4.81
CA ALA A 120 8.28 -9.91 -6.23
C ALA A 120 9.49 -10.20 -7.12
N ARG A 121 10.68 -9.67 -6.80
CA ARG A 121 11.92 -9.96 -7.52
C ARG A 121 12.28 -11.44 -7.46
N SER A 122 12.19 -12.05 -6.28
CA SER A 122 12.54 -13.46 -6.11
C SER A 122 11.64 -14.40 -6.92
N LEU A 123 10.38 -14.02 -7.19
CA LEU A 123 9.48 -14.76 -8.08
C LEU A 123 9.94 -14.80 -9.54
N PHE A 124 10.74 -13.82 -10.00
CA PHE A 124 11.32 -13.82 -11.36
C PHE A 124 12.69 -14.47 -11.40
N ASP A 125 13.47 -14.35 -10.32
CA ASP A 125 14.87 -14.78 -10.30
C ASP A 125 15.07 -16.22 -9.79
N LYS A 126 14.06 -16.84 -9.17
CA LYS A 126 14.15 -18.14 -8.51
C LYS A 126 13.01 -19.08 -8.95
N GLU A 127 13.34 -20.35 -9.13
CA GLU A 127 12.37 -21.40 -9.50
C GLU A 127 11.40 -21.74 -8.35
N LEU A 128 11.88 -21.70 -7.10
CA LEU A 128 11.10 -22.02 -5.90
C LEU A 128 11.17 -20.87 -4.89
N ASN A 129 9.99 -20.43 -4.42
CA ASN A 129 9.85 -19.30 -3.50
C ASN A 129 8.91 -19.66 -2.34
N PHE A 130 9.33 -19.36 -1.11
CA PHE A 130 8.50 -19.50 0.09
C PHE A 130 8.04 -18.11 0.56
N GLY A 131 6.76 -17.80 0.35
CA GLY A 131 6.15 -16.57 0.84
C GLY A 131 5.62 -16.76 2.27
N ILE A 132 6.42 -16.40 3.28
CA ILE A 132 6.05 -16.50 4.69
C ILE A 132 5.68 -15.12 5.22
N GLY A 133 4.58 -15.02 5.97
CA GLY A 133 4.21 -13.78 6.65
C GLY A 133 2.75 -13.75 7.09
N PRO A 134 2.36 -12.72 7.86
CA PRO A 134 1.00 -12.55 8.40
C PRO A 134 -0.09 -12.52 7.34
N ALA A 135 -1.33 -12.77 7.73
CA ALA A 135 -2.48 -12.65 6.83
C ALA A 135 -2.55 -11.23 6.21
N GLY A 136 -2.95 -11.16 4.94
CA GLY A 136 -3.13 -9.90 4.24
C GLY A 136 -1.87 -9.17 3.77
N THR A 137 -0.66 -9.70 3.96
CA THR A 137 0.60 -9.06 3.49
C THR A 137 0.87 -9.21 1.99
N GLY A 138 -0.08 -9.74 1.21
CA GLY A 138 0.00 -9.78 -0.25
C GLY A 138 0.78 -10.95 -0.83
N LYS A 139 1.33 -11.87 -0.02
CA LYS A 139 2.09 -13.07 -0.43
C LYS A 139 1.43 -13.81 -1.60
N THR A 140 0.21 -14.30 -1.39
CA THR A 140 -0.54 -15.05 -2.40
C THR A 140 -0.93 -14.17 -3.59
N TYR A 141 -1.29 -12.91 -3.33
CA TYR A 141 -1.74 -12.01 -4.37
C TYR A 141 -0.63 -11.66 -5.37
N ILE A 142 0.57 -11.33 -4.87
CA ILE A 142 1.76 -11.03 -5.69
C ILE A 142 2.21 -12.28 -6.44
N ALA A 143 2.22 -13.45 -5.79
CA ALA A 143 2.55 -14.72 -6.43
C ALA A 143 1.61 -15.06 -7.60
N VAL A 144 0.31 -14.90 -7.39
CA VAL A 144 -0.70 -15.14 -8.43
C VAL A 144 -0.55 -14.12 -9.56
N ALA A 145 -0.27 -12.85 -9.25
CA ALA A 145 -0.02 -11.84 -10.28
C ALA A 145 1.19 -12.23 -11.15
N ALA A 146 2.30 -12.67 -10.54
CA ALA A 146 3.49 -13.11 -11.26
C ALA A 146 3.19 -14.34 -12.14
N ALA A 147 2.45 -15.33 -11.62
CA ALA A 147 2.03 -16.50 -12.39
C ALA A 147 1.17 -16.13 -13.60
N VAL A 148 0.22 -15.20 -13.43
CA VAL A 148 -0.62 -14.68 -14.53
C VAL A 148 0.22 -13.94 -15.56
N HIS A 149 1.25 -13.20 -15.14
CA HIS A 149 2.18 -12.54 -16.05
C HIS A 149 2.98 -13.56 -16.88
N PHE A 150 3.60 -14.56 -16.23
CA PHE A 150 4.32 -15.62 -16.95
C PHE A 150 3.43 -16.38 -17.95
N PHE A 151 2.18 -16.66 -17.58
CA PHE A 151 1.22 -17.28 -18.48
C PHE A 151 0.85 -16.38 -19.66
N ALA A 152 0.69 -15.07 -19.43
CA ALA A 152 0.33 -14.12 -20.47
C ALA A 152 1.46 -13.89 -21.49
N GLU A 153 2.72 -13.92 -21.04
CA GLU A 153 3.92 -13.82 -21.89
C GLU A 153 4.31 -15.16 -22.55
N GLY A 154 3.58 -16.24 -22.26
CA GLY A 154 3.85 -17.56 -22.84
C GLY A 154 5.05 -18.29 -22.24
N HIS A 155 5.54 -17.88 -21.07
CA HIS A 155 6.59 -18.59 -20.33
C HIS A 155 6.09 -19.90 -19.71
N VAL A 156 4.78 -20.03 -19.48
CA VAL A 156 4.15 -21.25 -18.95
C VAL A 156 2.81 -21.53 -19.64
N ASP A 157 2.47 -22.81 -19.83
CA ASP A 157 1.22 -23.22 -20.49
C ASP A 157 0.03 -23.34 -19.53
N ARG A 158 0.27 -23.48 -18.22
CA ARG A 158 -0.77 -23.71 -17.21
C ARG A 158 -0.37 -23.14 -15.84
N ILE A 159 -1.37 -22.69 -15.09
CA ILE A 159 -1.25 -22.28 -13.68
C ILE A 159 -2.03 -23.27 -12.82
N ILE A 160 -1.38 -23.79 -11.76
CA ILE A 160 -2.02 -24.69 -10.79
C ILE A 160 -2.09 -23.97 -9.45
N LEU A 161 -3.30 -23.79 -8.92
CA LEU A 161 -3.54 -23.23 -7.60
C LEU A 161 -4.11 -24.34 -6.71
N SER A 162 -3.41 -24.65 -5.62
CA SER A 162 -3.84 -25.65 -4.65
C SER A 162 -3.89 -25.05 -3.25
N ARG A 163 -4.83 -25.53 -2.45
CA ARG A 163 -4.91 -25.27 -1.01
C ARG A 163 -5.18 -26.61 -0.31
N PRO A 164 -4.51 -26.91 0.81
CA PRO A 164 -4.83 -28.10 1.58
C PRO A 164 -6.28 -28.01 2.08
N ALA A 165 -6.98 -29.14 2.11
CA ALA A 165 -8.21 -29.26 2.88
C ALA A 165 -7.81 -29.13 4.36
N VAL A 166 -8.42 -28.17 5.05
CA VAL A 166 -8.19 -27.89 6.48
C VAL A 166 -9.28 -28.57 7.28
#